data_AF-A0A963CH94-F1
#
_entry.id   AF-A0A963CH94-F1
#
_cell.length_a   1.000
_cell.length_b   1.000
_cell.length_c   1.000
_cell.angle_alpha   90.00
_cell.angle_beta   90.00
_cell.angle_gamma   90.00
#
_symmetry.space_group_name_H-M   'P 1'
#
loop_
_entity.id
_entity.type
_entity.pdbx_description
1 polymer ?
#
loop_
_entity_poly.entity_id
_entity_poly.type
_entity_poly.pdbx_seq_one_letter_code
_entity_poly.pdbx_strand_id
1 'polypeptide(L)'
;MAKALQRAIAGLDELGWRAKRSPEIAKGSLWFGQILEDLGHADAAIVCLTPENVNNPWMHFEAGAIVAKIRGRSGPRVFPYLFRMKGIDLEGPLAQFQTTHATRADTFRLLHSLMTDAQWKTWKEKTRQMWWDRLADDLREAEHRPLTEILPDIEPLFRRKTFDEPLDDCVNQSWFARLRGAQDTHQQVKAALDVYASQCRPYVGELLGQLREAADSYAMALELLLSPMHFDLVDDGKRRIPPGLLAACENRRRRVKHLISTLADPTQVPVVDSAPRFQALEDPVERESLVRQFERQLGNRTNRIGRTWRMPDKINADAAKSRWDLDRIAFYLSQNARRQRPSLEATVGWLRMEWTRVAADRVASHLPLIGCLELLERAMAGPHGKKNEKQDDGQARYLAEAATLLQEISALGKYAEGQTGPSKPSPLAIKADALVDRLERFGRQGSAPAAAVPLRAATVGARTEPGAGKQAQVDDRRH
;
A
#
# COMPACT_ATOMS: atom_id res chain seq x y z
N MET A 1 -9.35 18.70 -0.61
CA MET A 1 -8.67 19.63 0.34
C MET A 1 -9.57 20.75 0.87
N ALA A 2 -10.11 21.66 0.04
CA ALA A 2 -10.84 22.84 0.56
C ALA A 2 -11.99 22.48 1.53
N LYS A 3 -12.72 21.38 1.27
CA LYS A 3 -13.73 20.82 2.18
C LYS A 3 -13.12 20.41 3.55
N ALA A 4 -11.95 19.79 3.58
CA ALA A 4 -11.23 19.41 4.80
C ALA A 4 -10.87 20.64 5.65
N LEU A 5 -10.29 21.67 5.03
CA LEU A 5 -9.95 22.92 5.73
C LEU A 5 -11.20 23.63 6.26
N GLN A 6 -12.29 23.68 5.48
CA GLN A 6 -13.54 24.27 5.94
C GLN A 6 -14.09 23.54 7.18
N ARG A 7 -14.16 22.20 7.15
CA ARG A 7 -14.59 21.39 8.31
C ARG A 7 -13.69 21.62 9.52
N ALA A 8 -12.38 21.66 9.32
CA ALA A 8 -11.43 21.90 10.39
C ALA A 8 -11.60 23.30 11.00
N ILE A 9 -11.75 24.35 10.19
CA ILE A 9 -11.95 25.72 10.70
C ILE A 9 -13.28 25.87 11.42
N ALA A 10 -14.37 25.22 10.95
CA ALA A 10 -15.63 25.19 11.69
C ALA A 10 -15.50 24.53 13.08
N GLY A 11 -14.53 23.63 13.26
CA GLY A 11 -14.17 23.10 14.57
C GLY A 11 -13.57 24.13 15.55
N LEU A 12 -13.36 25.38 15.11
CA LEU A 12 -12.85 26.50 15.90
C LEU A 12 -13.95 27.57 16.17
N ASP A 13 -15.22 27.25 15.94
CA ASP A 13 -16.35 28.17 16.14
C ASP A 13 -16.41 28.72 17.57
N GLU A 14 -16.04 27.92 18.59
CA GLU A 14 -15.94 28.36 19.99
C GLU A 14 -14.91 29.48 20.22
N LEU A 15 -13.94 29.63 19.31
CA LEU A 15 -12.95 30.73 19.31
C LEU A 15 -13.42 31.93 18.46
N GLY A 16 -14.65 31.90 17.94
CA GLY A 16 -15.27 32.96 17.14
C GLY A 16 -14.98 32.89 15.64
N TRP A 17 -14.48 31.76 15.14
CA TRP A 17 -14.07 31.63 13.75
C TRP A 17 -15.23 31.22 12.84
N ARG A 18 -15.21 31.67 11.59
CA ARG A 18 -16.16 31.25 10.56
C ARG A 18 -15.44 31.09 9.23
N ALA A 19 -15.72 30.01 8.52
CA ALA A 19 -15.16 29.76 7.19
C ALA A 19 -16.27 29.66 6.14
N LYS A 20 -16.14 30.43 5.06
CA LYS A 20 -16.90 30.25 3.83
C LYS A 20 -15.98 29.65 2.77
N ARG A 21 -16.49 28.68 2.02
CA ARG A 21 -15.82 28.09 0.86
C ARG A 21 -16.56 28.55 -0.40
N SER A 22 -15.82 28.86 -1.45
CA SER A 22 -16.41 29.06 -2.78
C SER A 22 -17.30 27.86 -3.16
N PRO A 23 -18.61 28.05 -3.42
CA PRO A 23 -19.55 26.96 -3.69
C PRO A 23 -19.32 26.31 -5.07
N GLU A 24 -19.86 25.10 -5.27
CA GLU A 24 -20.04 24.53 -6.61
C GLU A 24 -21.25 25.24 -7.28
N ILE A 25 -21.06 25.71 -8.51
CA ILE A 25 -21.89 26.76 -9.14
C ILE A 25 -23.14 26.16 -9.79
N ALA A 26 -24.29 26.80 -9.58
CA ALA A 26 -25.48 26.58 -10.40
C ALA A 26 -25.37 27.36 -11.73
N LYS A 27 -25.69 26.71 -12.86
CA LYS A 27 -25.59 27.32 -14.20
C LYS A 27 -26.41 28.62 -14.28
N GLY A 28 -25.81 29.72 -14.74
CA GLY A 28 -26.50 30.98 -15.05
C GLY A 28 -26.32 32.13 -14.04
N SER A 29 -25.62 31.92 -12.92
CA SER A 29 -25.41 32.96 -11.89
C SER A 29 -24.20 33.86 -12.16
N LEU A 30 -24.29 35.14 -11.80
CA LEU A 30 -23.16 36.09 -11.75
C LEU A 30 -22.22 35.75 -10.58
N TRP A 31 -21.47 34.67 -10.76
CA TRP A 31 -20.64 34.00 -9.76
C TRP A 31 -19.55 34.88 -9.13
N PHE A 32 -18.87 35.67 -9.96
CA PHE A 32 -17.73 36.47 -9.52
C PHE A 32 -18.14 37.60 -8.55
N GLY A 33 -19.34 38.16 -8.71
CA GLY A 33 -19.84 39.22 -7.82
C GLY A 33 -20.01 38.74 -6.38
N GLN A 34 -20.65 37.58 -6.18
CA GLN A 34 -20.91 37.04 -4.85
C GLN A 34 -19.63 36.67 -4.09
N ILE A 35 -18.64 36.11 -4.80
CA ILE A 35 -17.33 35.80 -4.20
C ILE A 35 -16.61 37.09 -3.80
N LEU A 36 -16.61 38.12 -4.64
CA LEU A 36 -15.97 39.39 -4.31
C LEU A 36 -16.63 40.09 -3.11
N GLU A 37 -17.94 39.97 -2.97
CA GLU A 37 -18.68 40.48 -1.82
C GLU A 37 -18.31 39.72 -0.54
N ASP A 38 -18.33 38.39 -0.57
CA ASP A 38 -17.91 37.56 0.55
C ASP A 38 -16.46 37.83 0.97
N LEU A 39 -15.56 38.02 0.00
CA LEU A 39 -14.16 38.39 0.23
C LEU A 39 -14.00 39.79 0.83
N GLY A 40 -14.90 40.72 0.52
CA GLY A 40 -14.91 42.06 1.10
C GLY A 40 -15.20 42.07 2.60
N HIS A 41 -15.86 41.02 3.11
CA HIS A 41 -16.15 40.82 4.54
C HIS A 41 -15.19 39.85 5.23
N ALA A 42 -14.21 39.29 4.52
CA ALA A 42 -13.29 38.31 5.07
C ALA A 42 -12.00 38.96 5.62
N ASP A 43 -11.56 38.51 6.79
CA ASP A 43 -10.30 38.97 7.40
C ASP A 43 -9.04 38.38 6.73
N ALA A 44 -9.17 37.20 6.13
CA ALA A 44 -8.10 36.47 5.48
C ALA A 44 -8.62 35.46 4.45
N ALA A 45 -7.81 35.15 3.45
CA ALA A 45 -8.10 34.17 2.41
C ALA A 45 -7.05 33.06 2.43
N ILE A 46 -7.51 31.81 2.40
CA ILE A 46 -6.65 30.64 2.25
C ILE A 46 -6.86 30.10 0.84
N VAL A 47 -5.83 30.20 0.01
CA VAL A 47 -5.88 29.75 -1.39
C VAL A 47 -5.36 28.33 -1.48
N CYS A 48 -6.25 27.40 -1.78
CA CYS A 48 -5.98 25.97 -1.81
C CYS A 48 -5.28 25.56 -3.12
N LEU A 49 -3.97 25.33 -3.08
CA LEU A 49 -3.17 24.98 -4.24
C LEU A 49 -2.75 23.51 -4.25
N THR A 50 -2.80 22.92 -5.43
CA THR A 50 -2.51 21.52 -5.74
C THR A 50 -1.75 21.48 -7.06
N PRO A 51 -0.97 20.42 -7.36
CA PRO A 51 -0.26 20.30 -8.64
C PRO A 51 -1.17 20.45 -9.87
N GLU A 52 -2.44 20.08 -9.74
CA GLU A 52 -3.45 20.11 -10.80
C GLU A 52 -3.97 21.52 -11.11
N ASN A 53 -4.04 22.39 -10.10
CA ASN A 53 -4.71 23.69 -10.23
C ASN A 53 -3.78 24.90 -10.17
N VAL A 54 -2.51 24.71 -9.77
CA VAL A 54 -1.57 25.82 -9.54
C VAL A 54 -1.33 26.65 -10.80
N ASN A 55 -1.25 26.00 -11.97
CA ASN A 55 -1.01 26.66 -13.25
C ASN A 55 -2.31 26.96 -14.01
N ASN A 56 -3.47 26.77 -13.37
CA ASN A 56 -4.75 27.06 -14.03
C ASN A 56 -4.87 28.60 -14.17
N PRO A 57 -5.03 29.15 -15.39
CA PRO A 57 -5.18 30.60 -15.58
C PRO A 57 -6.31 31.20 -14.75
N TRP A 58 -7.37 30.43 -14.52
CA TRP A 58 -8.48 30.83 -13.67
C TRP A 58 -8.07 31.03 -12.20
N MET A 59 -7.14 30.22 -11.70
CA MET A 59 -6.60 30.35 -10.35
C MET A 59 -5.84 31.67 -10.18
N HIS A 60 -5.04 32.07 -11.17
CA HIS A 60 -4.33 33.36 -11.15
C HIS A 60 -5.29 34.55 -11.23
N PHE A 61 -6.37 34.43 -12.02
CA PHE A 61 -7.41 35.45 -12.11
C PHE A 61 -8.15 35.63 -10.77
N GLU A 62 -8.61 34.53 -10.15
CA GLU A 62 -9.23 34.56 -8.83
C GLU A 62 -8.28 35.11 -7.77
N ALA A 63 -7.01 34.68 -7.79
CA ALA A 63 -6.00 35.18 -6.87
C ALA A 63 -5.81 36.70 -6.97
N GLY A 64 -5.73 37.26 -8.17
CA GLY A 64 -5.65 38.70 -8.37
C GLY A 64 -6.85 39.44 -7.77
N ALA A 65 -8.04 38.89 -7.94
CA ALA A 65 -9.26 39.46 -7.42
C ALA A 65 -9.34 39.40 -5.87
N ILE A 66 -8.90 38.28 -5.29
CA ILE A 66 -8.78 38.09 -3.84
C ILE A 66 -7.83 39.13 -3.25
N VAL A 67 -6.65 39.31 -3.85
CA VAL A 67 -5.65 40.29 -3.39
C VAL A 67 -6.20 41.70 -3.42
N ALA A 68 -6.97 42.05 -4.47
CA ALA A 68 -7.54 43.38 -4.61
C ALA A 68 -8.70 43.67 -3.62
N LYS A 69 -9.44 42.64 -3.21
CA LYS A 69 -10.63 42.81 -2.37
C LYS A 69 -10.40 42.59 -0.89
N ILE A 70 -9.47 41.71 -0.51
CA ILE A 70 -9.30 41.37 0.89
C ILE A 70 -8.59 42.49 1.66
N ARG A 71 -9.24 42.98 2.71
CA ARG A 71 -8.73 44.10 3.52
C ARG A 71 -8.41 43.60 4.92
N GLY A 72 -7.14 43.30 5.18
CA GLY A 72 -6.65 43.13 6.55
C GLY A 72 -6.23 44.45 7.18
N ARG A 73 -6.07 44.46 8.50
CA ARG A 73 -5.62 45.65 9.28
C ARG A 73 -4.29 46.26 8.80
N SER A 74 -3.45 45.46 8.15
CA SER A 74 -2.12 45.86 7.66
C SER A 74 -1.90 45.53 6.17
N GLY A 75 -2.98 45.38 5.40
CA GLY A 75 -2.93 44.96 3.99
C GLY A 75 -3.58 43.60 3.72
N PRO A 76 -3.52 43.10 2.47
CA PRO A 76 -4.19 41.85 2.09
C PRO A 76 -3.59 40.64 2.79
N ARG A 77 -4.42 39.84 3.47
CA ARG A 77 -4.02 38.63 4.21
C ARG A 77 -4.37 37.38 3.40
N VAL A 78 -3.50 37.03 2.46
CA VAL A 78 -3.67 35.85 1.60
C VAL A 78 -2.63 34.80 1.96
N PHE A 79 -3.08 33.55 2.12
CA PHE A 79 -2.25 32.41 2.50
C PHE A 79 -2.36 31.30 1.45
N PRO A 80 -1.39 31.22 0.51
CA PRO A 80 -1.29 30.06 -0.37
C PRO A 80 -1.04 28.79 0.45
N TYR A 81 -1.98 27.85 0.42
CA TYR A 81 -1.91 26.59 1.14
C TYR A 81 -1.60 25.46 0.16
N LEU A 82 -0.33 25.03 0.17
CA LEU A 82 0.24 24.08 -0.76
C LEU A 82 0.00 22.65 -0.30
N PHE A 83 -0.71 21.89 -1.12
CA PHE A 83 -0.95 20.48 -0.91
C PHE A 83 -0.27 19.66 -1.98
N ARG A 84 0.57 18.72 -1.52
CA ARG A 84 1.38 17.83 -2.38
C ARG A 84 2.36 18.56 -3.31
N MET A 85 2.71 19.79 -2.95
CA MET A 85 3.69 20.61 -3.64
C MET A 85 4.82 20.95 -2.66
N LYS A 86 6.05 20.96 -3.15
CA LYS A 86 7.24 21.45 -2.44
C LYS A 86 8.10 22.22 -3.43
N GLY A 87 8.62 23.37 -3.02
CA GLY A 87 9.58 24.13 -3.84
C GLY A 87 9.01 24.63 -5.17
N ILE A 88 7.72 25.00 -5.19
CA ILE A 88 7.14 25.72 -6.33
C ILE A 88 7.32 27.21 -6.07
N ASP A 89 8.00 27.87 -7.00
CA ASP A 89 7.94 29.32 -7.15
C ASP A 89 6.55 29.63 -7.72
N LEU A 90 5.65 30.12 -6.87
CA LEU A 90 4.34 30.53 -7.32
C LEU A 90 4.50 31.66 -8.33
N GLU A 91 3.74 31.60 -9.42
CA GLU A 91 3.72 32.66 -10.43
C GLU A 91 2.53 33.63 -10.20
N GLY A 92 2.65 34.82 -10.79
CA GLY A 92 1.57 35.81 -10.79
C GLY A 92 1.24 36.38 -9.40
N PRO A 93 -0.03 36.73 -9.12
CA PRO A 93 -0.42 37.46 -7.91
C PRO A 93 -0.16 36.72 -6.59
N LEU A 94 0.06 35.40 -6.61
CA LEU A 94 0.33 34.61 -5.41
C LEU A 94 1.82 34.56 -5.04
N ALA A 95 2.71 34.91 -5.98
CA ALA A 95 4.17 34.93 -5.79
C ALA A 95 4.63 35.85 -4.65
N GLN A 96 3.85 36.89 -4.37
CA GLN A 96 4.14 37.89 -3.34
C GLN A 96 3.83 37.44 -1.90
N PHE A 97 3.20 36.27 -1.71
CA PHE A 97 2.80 35.78 -0.38
C PHE A 97 3.63 34.57 0.05
N GLN A 98 3.89 34.49 1.36
CA GLN A 98 4.53 33.31 1.94
C GLN A 98 3.60 32.10 1.87
N THR A 99 4.15 30.98 1.38
CA THR A 99 3.42 29.73 1.22
C THR A 99 3.32 28.96 2.53
N THR A 100 2.16 28.35 2.78
CA THR A 100 1.95 27.38 3.86
C THR A 100 1.90 25.98 3.28
N HIS A 101 2.84 25.12 3.64
CA HIS A 101 2.78 23.71 3.28
C HIS A 101 1.75 22.99 4.15
N ALA A 102 1.02 22.02 3.59
CA ALA A 102 0.06 21.18 4.30
C ALA A 102 0.72 20.20 5.30
N THR A 103 1.45 20.74 6.27
CA THR A 103 2.17 20.02 7.32
C THR A 103 1.75 20.55 8.69
N ARG A 104 1.91 19.74 9.75
CA ARG A 104 1.53 20.13 11.12
C ARG A 104 2.17 21.44 11.53
N ALA A 105 3.49 21.51 11.37
CA ALA A 105 4.27 22.67 11.82
C ALA A 105 3.83 23.93 11.08
N ASP A 106 3.70 23.87 9.77
CA ASP A 106 3.41 25.05 8.96
C ASP A 106 1.94 25.48 9.06
N THR A 107 1.02 24.53 9.17
CA THR A 107 -0.39 24.83 9.42
C THR A 107 -0.59 25.50 10.78
N PHE A 108 0.15 25.09 11.82
CA PHE A 108 0.11 25.79 13.10
C PHE A 108 0.72 27.19 13.03
N ARG A 109 1.74 27.43 12.19
CA ARG A 109 2.24 28.80 11.93
C ARG A 109 1.17 29.66 11.28
N LEU A 110 0.49 29.14 10.26
CA LEU A 110 -0.66 29.81 9.62
C LEU A 110 -1.73 30.18 10.65
N LEU A 111 -2.15 29.22 11.49
CA LEU A 111 -3.16 29.49 12.52
C LEU A 111 -2.69 30.51 13.55
N HIS A 112 -1.43 30.45 13.99
CA HIS A 112 -0.87 31.45 14.89
C HIS A 112 -0.83 32.84 14.24
N SER A 113 -0.56 32.94 12.94
CA SER A 113 -0.63 34.23 12.23
C SER A 113 -2.06 34.76 12.17
N LEU A 114 -3.05 33.89 12.00
CA LEU A 114 -4.45 34.24 11.91
C LEU A 114 -5.10 34.56 13.27
N MET A 115 -4.67 33.90 14.36
CA MET A 115 -5.19 34.06 15.72
C MET A 115 -4.54 35.24 16.45
N THR A 116 -5.27 35.82 17.41
CA THR A 116 -4.67 36.70 18.43
C THR A 116 -3.90 35.88 19.47
N ASP A 117 -2.92 36.49 20.14
CA ASP A 117 -2.16 35.84 21.22
C ASP A 117 -3.07 35.33 22.35
N ALA A 118 -4.16 36.04 22.63
CA ALA A 118 -5.15 35.63 23.62
C ALA A 118 -5.88 34.34 23.20
N GLN A 119 -6.35 34.25 21.95
CA GLN A 119 -6.97 33.04 21.41
C GLN A 119 -5.99 31.86 21.40
N TRP A 120 -4.74 32.08 20.99
CA TRP A 120 -3.73 31.03 20.95
C TRP A 120 -3.41 30.45 22.34
N LYS A 121 -3.32 31.31 23.36
CA LYS A 121 -3.08 30.88 24.76
C LYS A 121 -4.25 30.08 25.32
N THR A 122 -5.48 30.43 24.99
CA THR A 122 -6.69 29.69 25.40
C THR A 122 -6.80 28.32 24.72
N TRP A 123 -6.29 28.20 23.49
CA TRP A 123 -6.30 26.95 22.75
C TRP A 123 -5.25 25.97 23.28
N LYS A 124 -5.66 25.05 24.14
CA LYS A 124 -4.76 24.08 24.82
C LYS A 124 -4.11 23.09 23.84
N GLU A 125 -2.89 22.64 24.16
CA GLU A 125 -2.10 21.73 23.30
C GLU A 125 -2.82 20.41 22.98
N LYS A 126 -3.55 19.83 23.95
CA LYS A 126 -4.35 18.61 23.71
C LYS A 126 -5.43 18.83 22.64
N THR A 127 -6.12 19.97 22.70
CA THR A 127 -7.15 20.35 21.73
C THR A 127 -6.55 20.66 20.37
N ARG A 128 -5.40 21.34 20.32
CA ARG A 128 -4.60 21.55 19.10
C ARG A 128 -4.25 20.23 18.42
N GLN A 129 -3.75 19.26 19.20
CA GLN A 129 -3.36 17.96 18.65
C GLN A 129 -4.56 17.19 18.11
N MET A 130 -5.70 17.17 18.82
CA MET A 130 -6.92 16.51 18.33
C MET A 130 -7.47 17.19 17.07
N TRP A 131 -7.40 18.52 17.00
CA TRP A 131 -7.80 19.28 15.81
C TRP A 131 -6.91 18.94 14.61
N TRP A 132 -5.59 18.91 14.80
CA TRP A 132 -4.65 18.52 13.75
C TRP A 132 -4.86 17.08 13.29
N ASP A 133 -5.04 16.14 14.22
CA ASP A 133 -5.27 14.73 13.87
C ASP A 133 -6.49 14.59 12.94
N ARG A 134 -7.58 15.30 13.23
CA ARG A 134 -8.78 15.33 12.36
C ARG A 134 -8.49 15.95 11.00
N LEU A 135 -7.84 17.11 10.94
CA LEU A 135 -7.49 17.74 9.67
C LEU A 135 -6.54 16.84 8.86
N ALA A 136 -5.57 16.20 9.50
CA ALA A 136 -4.62 15.32 8.84
C ALA A 136 -5.30 14.08 8.25
N ASP A 137 -6.32 13.54 8.92
CA ASP A 137 -7.12 12.43 8.41
C ASP A 137 -7.98 12.89 7.21
N ASP A 138 -8.65 14.04 7.31
CA ASP A 138 -9.42 14.62 6.20
C ASP A 138 -8.55 14.98 4.98
N LEU A 139 -7.34 15.50 5.23
CA LEU A 139 -6.37 15.79 4.18
C LEU A 139 -5.88 14.51 3.51
N ARG A 140 -5.67 13.43 4.29
CA ARG A 140 -5.29 12.10 3.76
C ARG A 140 -6.42 11.52 2.92
N GLU A 141 -7.66 11.60 3.38
CA GLU A 141 -8.85 11.20 2.61
C GLU A 141 -8.89 11.93 1.27
N ALA A 142 -8.64 13.23 1.26
CA ALA A 142 -8.60 14.03 0.05
C ALA A 142 -7.45 13.69 -0.92
N GLU A 143 -6.45 12.89 -0.52
CA GLU A 143 -5.40 12.37 -1.42
C GLU A 143 -5.84 11.13 -2.18
N HIS A 144 -6.86 10.43 -1.67
CA HIS A 144 -7.39 9.24 -2.30
C HIS A 144 -8.43 9.65 -3.34
N ARG A 145 -7.99 9.78 -4.59
CA ARG A 145 -8.88 9.86 -5.74
C ARG A 145 -8.85 8.52 -6.47
N PRO A 146 -10.01 7.93 -6.80
CA PRO A 146 -10.03 6.69 -7.56
C PRO A 146 -9.42 6.94 -8.95
N LEU A 147 -8.69 5.94 -9.46
CA LEU A 147 -8.00 6.05 -10.74
C LEU A 147 -8.95 6.42 -11.89
N THR A 148 -10.19 5.94 -11.86
CA THR A 148 -11.23 6.26 -12.85
C THR A 148 -11.56 7.75 -12.92
N GLU A 149 -11.34 8.49 -11.82
CA GLU A 149 -11.52 9.93 -11.76
C GLU A 149 -10.28 10.70 -12.28
N ILE A 150 -9.10 10.08 -12.15
CA ILE A 150 -7.82 10.67 -12.55
C ILE A 150 -7.52 10.38 -14.03
N LEU A 151 -7.80 9.15 -14.47
CA LEU A 151 -7.40 8.57 -15.75
C LEU A 151 -8.59 7.86 -16.44
N PRO A 152 -9.68 8.57 -16.76
CA PRO A 152 -10.86 7.97 -17.38
C PRO A 152 -10.54 7.31 -18.73
N ASP A 153 -9.57 7.83 -19.47
CA ASP A 153 -9.22 7.37 -20.83
C ASP A 153 -8.33 6.12 -20.85
N ILE A 154 -7.74 5.76 -19.71
CA ILE A 154 -6.78 4.64 -19.63
C ILE A 154 -7.48 3.30 -19.49
N GLU A 155 -8.57 3.23 -18.71
CA GLU A 155 -9.28 1.97 -18.47
C GLU A 155 -9.78 1.29 -19.76
N PRO A 156 -10.37 2.01 -20.75
CA PRO A 156 -10.79 1.42 -22.02
C PRO A 156 -9.66 0.74 -22.82
N LEU A 157 -8.39 1.18 -22.64
CA LEU A 157 -7.24 0.59 -23.34
C LEU A 157 -7.05 -0.88 -22.97
N PHE A 158 -7.41 -1.25 -21.74
CA PHE A 158 -7.25 -2.60 -21.20
C PHE A 158 -8.46 -3.50 -21.41
N ARG A 159 -9.57 -2.96 -21.92
CA ARG A 159 -10.76 -3.73 -22.33
C ARG A 159 -10.70 -4.21 -23.78
N ARG A 160 -9.61 -3.90 -24.49
CA ARG A 160 -9.36 -4.35 -25.87
C ARG A 160 -9.07 -5.85 -25.86
N LYS A 161 -9.40 -6.55 -26.95
CA LYS A 161 -9.04 -7.97 -27.17
C LYS A 161 -7.55 -8.25 -26.95
N THR A 162 -6.69 -7.27 -27.20
CA THR A 162 -5.26 -7.31 -26.87
C THR A 162 -4.97 -7.83 -25.47
N PHE A 163 -5.76 -7.44 -24.46
CA PHE A 163 -5.53 -7.83 -23.07
C PHE A 163 -6.62 -8.74 -22.50
N ASP A 164 -7.85 -8.71 -23.01
CA ASP A 164 -8.97 -9.48 -22.45
C ASP A 164 -9.10 -10.90 -22.98
N GLU A 165 -8.68 -11.14 -24.22
CA GLU A 165 -8.81 -12.46 -24.86
C GLU A 165 -7.47 -13.21 -24.68
N PRO A 166 -7.46 -14.45 -24.14
CA PRO A 166 -6.28 -15.30 -24.18
C PRO A 166 -5.75 -15.47 -25.61
N LEU A 167 -4.45 -15.69 -25.76
CA LEU A 167 -3.83 -15.80 -27.08
C LEU A 167 -4.24 -17.07 -27.83
N ASP A 168 -4.36 -18.19 -27.13
CA ASP A 168 -4.85 -19.45 -27.67
C ASP A 168 -6.33 -19.38 -28.10
N ASP A 169 -7.11 -18.46 -27.52
CA ASP A 169 -8.51 -18.22 -27.91
C ASP A 169 -8.64 -17.24 -29.11
N CYS A 170 -7.54 -16.67 -29.60
CA CYS A 170 -7.54 -15.70 -30.70
C CYS A 170 -7.75 -16.38 -32.07
N VAL A 171 -9.00 -16.70 -32.40
CA VAL A 171 -9.34 -17.44 -33.63
C VAL A 171 -8.89 -16.69 -34.89
N ASN A 172 -9.00 -15.36 -34.97
CA ASN A 172 -8.61 -14.64 -36.18
C ASN A 172 -7.09 -14.37 -36.31
N GLN A 173 -6.29 -14.80 -35.32
CA GLN A 173 -4.84 -14.60 -35.29
C GLN A 173 -4.44 -13.14 -35.57
N SER A 174 -5.20 -12.17 -35.06
CA SER A 174 -4.92 -10.75 -35.29
C SER A 174 -3.73 -10.25 -34.47
N TRP A 175 -2.57 -10.92 -34.59
CA TRP A 175 -1.34 -10.67 -33.85
C TRP A 175 -0.84 -9.24 -34.07
N PHE A 176 -0.87 -8.77 -35.32
CA PHE A 176 -0.50 -7.39 -35.64
C PHE A 176 -1.40 -6.37 -34.94
N ALA A 177 -2.71 -6.61 -34.92
CA ALA A 177 -3.66 -5.73 -34.21
C ALA A 177 -3.44 -5.76 -32.70
N ARG A 178 -3.12 -6.93 -32.12
CA ARG A 178 -2.78 -7.06 -30.70
C ARG A 178 -1.47 -6.34 -30.37
N LEU A 179 -0.43 -6.51 -31.19
CA LEU A 179 0.87 -5.84 -31.05
C LEU A 179 0.68 -4.31 -31.08
N ARG A 180 0.00 -3.79 -32.10
CA ARG A 180 -0.32 -2.37 -32.20
C ARG A 180 -1.11 -1.88 -30.99
N GLY A 181 -2.11 -2.66 -30.55
CA GLY A 181 -2.87 -2.34 -29.34
C GLY A 181 -2.01 -2.26 -28.08
N ALA A 182 -0.99 -3.12 -27.93
CA ALA A 182 -0.07 -3.09 -26.80
C ALA A 182 0.89 -1.89 -26.86
N GLN A 183 1.43 -1.59 -28.05
CA GLN A 183 2.28 -0.42 -28.29
C GLN A 183 1.53 0.89 -28.07
N ASP A 184 0.30 1.01 -28.58
CA ASP A 184 -0.57 2.17 -28.36
C ASP A 184 -0.84 2.37 -26.86
N THR A 185 -1.11 1.28 -26.13
CA THR A 185 -1.29 1.33 -24.68
C THR A 185 -0.03 1.79 -23.97
N HIS A 186 1.14 1.28 -24.34
CA HIS A 186 2.42 1.74 -23.78
C HIS A 186 2.59 3.25 -23.95
N GLN A 187 2.35 3.79 -25.16
CA GLN A 187 2.50 5.21 -25.44
C GLN A 187 1.51 6.07 -24.64
N GLN A 188 0.25 5.64 -24.53
CA GLN A 188 -0.76 6.38 -23.77
C GLN A 188 -0.48 6.35 -22.26
N VAL A 189 -0.05 5.22 -21.71
CA VAL A 189 0.37 5.14 -20.29
C VAL A 189 1.60 6.01 -20.03
N LYS A 190 2.55 6.05 -20.96
CA LYS A 190 3.73 6.94 -20.88
C LYS A 190 3.31 8.41 -20.85
N ALA A 191 2.46 8.85 -21.78
CA ALA A 191 1.96 10.21 -21.81
C ALA A 191 1.22 10.59 -20.51
N ALA A 192 0.43 9.66 -19.96
CA ALA A 192 -0.22 9.85 -18.68
C ALA A 192 0.78 9.95 -17.53
N LEU A 193 1.84 9.13 -17.50
CA LEU A 193 2.86 9.22 -16.47
C LEU A 193 3.49 10.62 -16.43
N ASP A 194 3.81 11.19 -17.59
CA ASP A 194 4.40 12.53 -17.70
C ASP A 194 3.46 13.63 -17.16
N VAL A 195 2.15 13.51 -17.39
CA VAL A 195 1.14 14.48 -16.93
C VAL A 195 0.82 14.32 -15.44
N TYR A 196 0.64 13.09 -14.99
CA TYR A 196 0.00 12.79 -13.69
C TYR A 196 0.99 12.43 -12.58
N ALA A 197 2.28 12.21 -12.87
CA ALA A 197 3.28 11.86 -11.86
C ALA A 197 3.38 12.89 -10.72
N SER A 198 3.17 14.18 -11.00
CA SER A 198 3.16 15.24 -9.99
C SER A 198 1.80 15.38 -9.29
N GLN A 199 0.72 15.02 -9.99
CA GLN A 199 -0.67 15.19 -9.57
C GLN A 199 -1.18 14.05 -8.68
N CYS A 200 -0.63 12.85 -8.79
CA CYS A 200 -1.15 11.66 -8.08
C CYS A 200 -0.25 11.22 -6.93
N ARG A 201 -0.79 10.54 -5.90
CA ARG A 201 0.03 9.99 -4.82
C ARG A 201 1.22 9.22 -5.44
N PRO A 202 2.45 9.33 -4.90
CA PRO A 202 3.66 8.80 -5.56
C PRO A 202 3.56 7.34 -6.02
N TYR A 203 2.81 6.50 -5.29
CA TYR A 203 2.59 5.10 -5.65
C TYR A 203 1.90 4.92 -7.01
N VAL A 204 1.08 5.87 -7.45
CA VAL A 204 0.39 5.84 -8.74
C VAL A 204 1.40 5.97 -9.87
N GLY A 205 2.37 6.88 -9.75
CA GLY A 205 3.45 7.02 -10.73
C GLY A 205 4.29 5.74 -10.83
N GLU A 206 4.59 5.10 -9.69
CA GLU A 206 5.27 3.81 -9.64
C GLU A 206 4.47 2.71 -10.37
N LEU A 207 3.18 2.57 -10.07
CA LEU A 207 2.32 1.57 -10.72
C LEU A 207 2.11 1.84 -12.21
N LEU A 208 1.98 3.11 -12.63
CA LEU A 208 1.91 3.47 -14.05
C LEU A 208 3.24 3.17 -14.76
N GLY A 209 4.37 3.39 -14.09
CA GLY A 209 5.69 3.01 -14.59
C GLY A 209 5.80 1.50 -14.83
N GLN A 210 5.40 0.70 -13.85
CA GLN A 210 5.35 -0.76 -13.98
C GLN A 210 4.36 -1.21 -15.06
N LEU A 211 3.22 -0.53 -15.21
CA LEU A 211 2.22 -0.83 -16.24
C LEU A 211 2.76 -0.53 -17.64
N ARG A 212 3.47 0.58 -17.81
CA ARG A 212 4.16 0.97 -19.05
C ARG A 212 5.18 -0.10 -19.46
N GLU A 213 6.01 -0.55 -18.51
CA GLU A 213 7.01 -1.59 -18.74
C GLU A 213 6.38 -2.94 -19.03
N ALA A 214 5.29 -3.30 -18.34
CA ALA A 214 4.57 -4.53 -18.60
C ALA A 214 3.91 -4.53 -19.99
N ALA A 215 3.35 -3.41 -20.43
CA ALA A 215 2.78 -3.26 -21.78
C ALA A 215 3.85 -3.36 -22.86
N ASP A 216 5.02 -2.75 -22.65
CA ASP A 216 6.17 -2.83 -23.56
C ASP A 216 6.70 -4.27 -23.67
N SER A 217 6.92 -4.90 -22.53
CA SER A 217 7.37 -6.29 -22.47
C SER A 217 6.39 -7.22 -23.17
N TYR A 218 5.08 -6.98 -23.02
CA TYR A 218 4.06 -7.74 -23.73
C TYR A 218 4.12 -7.51 -25.25
N ALA A 219 4.29 -6.26 -25.71
CA ALA A 219 4.49 -5.96 -27.12
C ALA A 219 5.69 -6.72 -27.69
N MET A 220 6.85 -6.68 -27.01
CA MET A 220 8.03 -7.45 -27.42
C MET A 220 7.76 -8.96 -27.52
N ALA A 221 6.99 -9.52 -26.59
CA ALA A 221 6.62 -10.93 -26.64
C ALA A 221 5.70 -11.26 -27.82
N LEU A 222 4.78 -10.35 -28.17
CA LEU A 222 3.90 -10.51 -29.33
C LEU A 222 4.66 -10.48 -30.67
N GLU A 223 5.82 -9.80 -30.75
CA GLU A 223 6.65 -9.82 -31.96
C GLU A 223 7.14 -11.24 -32.32
N LEU A 224 7.33 -12.11 -31.32
CA LEU A 224 7.69 -13.50 -31.53
C LEU A 224 6.59 -14.30 -32.25
N LEU A 225 5.33 -13.83 -32.23
CA LEU A 225 4.22 -14.42 -32.97
C LEU A 225 4.18 -13.97 -34.44
N LEU A 226 5.03 -13.02 -34.86
CA LEU A 226 5.07 -12.54 -36.25
C LEU A 226 5.93 -13.43 -37.16
N SER A 227 6.93 -14.11 -36.59
CA SER A 227 7.81 -15.03 -37.34
C SER A 227 7.08 -16.31 -37.77
N PRO A 228 6.32 -16.99 -36.89
CA PRO A 228 5.30 -17.96 -37.30
C PRO A 228 3.99 -17.21 -37.63
N MET A 229 3.74 -16.90 -38.90
CA MET A 229 2.52 -16.18 -39.32
C MET A 229 1.20 -16.95 -39.11
N HIS A 230 1.26 -18.25 -38.79
CA HIS A 230 0.07 -19.09 -38.60
C HIS A 230 0.26 -20.16 -37.52
N PHE A 231 -0.79 -20.37 -36.72
CA PHE A 231 -0.95 -21.49 -35.79
C PHE A 231 -2.25 -22.23 -36.08
N ASP A 232 -2.20 -23.55 -36.18
CA ASP A 232 -3.38 -24.39 -36.48
C ASP A 232 -4.40 -24.37 -35.33
N LEU A 233 -5.66 -24.67 -35.64
CA LEU A 233 -6.69 -24.95 -34.63
C LEU A 233 -6.56 -26.40 -34.14
N VAL A 234 -6.81 -26.59 -32.84
CA VAL A 234 -7.04 -27.91 -32.23
C VAL A 234 -8.54 -28.14 -32.02
N ASP A 235 -8.94 -29.39 -31.74
CA ASP A 235 -10.34 -29.82 -31.69
C ASP A 235 -11.20 -29.09 -30.65
N ASP A 236 -10.58 -28.47 -29.65
CA ASP A 236 -11.23 -27.64 -28.63
C ASP A 236 -11.48 -26.18 -29.07
N GLY A 237 -11.13 -25.83 -30.31
CA GLY A 237 -11.29 -24.49 -30.88
C GLY A 237 -10.14 -23.53 -30.58
N LYS A 238 -9.09 -23.98 -29.90
CA LYS A 238 -7.91 -23.16 -29.55
C LYS A 238 -6.81 -23.20 -30.59
N ARG A 239 -5.91 -22.22 -30.56
CA ARG A 239 -4.72 -22.15 -31.40
C ARG A 239 -3.58 -22.97 -30.79
N ARG A 240 -2.95 -23.82 -31.61
CA ARG A 240 -1.77 -24.62 -31.25
C ARG A 240 -0.51 -23.76 -31.18
N ILE A 241 -0.39 -22.95 -30.14
CA ILE A 241 0.79 -22.12 -29.87
C ILE A 241 1.79 -22.95 -29.04
N PRO A 242 3.10 -22.95 -29.37
CA PRO A 242 4.11 -23.65 -28.57
C PRO A 242 4.04 -23.26 -27.09
N PRO A 243 4.05 -24.22 -26.14
CA PRO A 243 3.79 -23.94 -24.72
C PRO A 243 4.69 -22.87 -24.11
N GLY A 244 5.99 -22.87 -24.46
CA GLY A 244 6.93 -21.85 -23.98
C GLY A 244 6.61 -20.45 -24.49
N LEU A 245 6.18 -20.33 -25.75
CA LEU A 245 5.78 -19.06 -26.36
C LEU A 245 4.45 -18.55 -25.80
N LEU A 246 3.47 -19.44 -25.66
CA LEU A 246 2.18 -19.14 -25.07
C LEU A 246 2.35 -18.66 -23.61
N ALA A 247 3.10 -19.41 -22.80
CA ALA A 247 3.37 -19.03 -21.41
C ALA A 247 4.10 -17.68 -21.31
N ALA A 248 5.10 -17.43 -22.16
CA ALA A 248 5.83 -16.17 -22.18
C ALA A 248 4.92 -14.96 -22.47
N CYS A 249 4.00 -15.09 -23.43
CA CYS A 249 3.07 -14.02 -23.79
C CYS A 249 1.94 -13.87 -22.76
N GLU A 250 1.34 -14.97 -22.31
CA GLU A 250 0.23 -14.97 -21.34
C GLU A 250 0.64 -14.50 -19.96
N ASN A 251 1.86 -14.81 -19.50
CA ASN A 251 2.37 -14.29 -18.22
C ASN A 251 2.47 -12.75 -18.26
N ARG A 252 2.93 -12.17 -19.38
CA ARG A 252 3.03 -10.72 -19.57
C ARG A 252 1.66 -10.05 -19.73
N ARG A 253 0.74 -10.66 -20.48
CA ARG A 253 -0.67 -10.20 -20.58
C ARG A 253 -1.34 -10.18 -19.20
N ARG A 254 -1.20 -11.26 -18.43
CA ARG A 254 -1.72 -11.34 -17.05
C ARG A 254 -1.08 -10.32 -16.12
N ARG A 255 0.22 -10.04 -16.26
CA ARG A 255 0.90 -8.98 -15.49
C ARG A 255 0.28 -7.61 -15.75
N VAL A 256 -0.01 -7.26 -17.01
CA VAL A 256 -0.72 -6.02 -17.36
C VAL A 256 -2.10 -5.97 -16.70
N LYS A 257 -2.90 -7.04 -16.84
CA LYS A 257 -4.23 -7.14 -16.23
C LYS A 257 -4.20 -7.00 -14.70
N HIS A 258 -3.20 -7.58 -14.04
CA HIS A 258 -3.02 -7.47 -12.59
C HIS A 258 -2.72 -6.04 -12.15
N LEU A 259 -1.84 -5.34 -12.87
CA LEU A 259 -1.48 -3.96 -12.55
C LEU A 259 -2.66 -2.99 -12.73
N ILE A 260 -3.43 -3.12 -13.82
CA ILE A 260 -4.62 -2.27 -14.01
C ILE A 260 -5.71 -2.59 -12.97
N SER A 261 -5.92 -3.88 -12.64
CA SER A 261 -6.85 -4.26 -11.56
C SER A 261 -6.43 -3.68 -10.21
N THR A 262 -5.13 -3.65 -9.95
CA THR A 262 -4.57 -3.05 -8.72
C THR A 262 -4.83 -1.55 -8.65
N LEU A 263 -4.67 -0.86 -9.78
CA LEU A 263 -4.90 0.58 -9.86
C LEU A 263 -6.38 0.95 -9.76
N ALA A 264 -7.28 0.11 -10.30
CA ALA A 264 -8.71 0.35 -10.31
C ALA A 264 -9.42 0.06 -8.98
N ASP A 265 -8.89 -0.86 -8.16
CA ASP A 265 -9.52 -1.30 -6.92
C ASP A 265 -9.14 -0.40 -5.72
N PRO A 266 -10.10 0.37 -5.14
CA PRO A 266 -9.84 1.25 -4.01
C PRO A 266 -9.36 0.52 -2.75
N THR A 267 -9.63 -0.78 -2.63
CA THR A 267 -9.19 -1.61 -1.49
C THR A 267 -7.71 -1.99 -1.56
N GLN A 268 -7.08 -1.80 -2.73
CA GLN A 268 -5.67 -2.14 -2.97
C GLN A 268 -4.74 -0.94 -2.83
N VAL A 269 -5.25 0.21 -2.36
CA VAL A 269 -4.44 1.42 -2.19
C VAL A 269 -3.37 1.19 -1.11
N PRO A 270 -2.07 1.38 -1.42
CA PRO A 270 -1.02 1.18 -0.44
C PRO A 270 -1.06 2.24 0.67
N VAL A 271 -0.78 1.80 1.89
CA VAL A 271 -0.62 2.67 3.06
C VAL A 271 0.70 3.44 2.96
N VAL A 272 1.77 2.77 2.54
CA VAL A 272 3.09 3.36 2.29
C VAL A 272 3.29 3.53 0.79
N ASP A 273 3.55 4.75 0.31
CA ASP A 273 3.57 5.08 -1.13
C ASP A 273 4.55 4.25 -1.97
N SER A 274 5.55 3.67 -1.34
CA SER A 274 6.60 2.87 -1.98
C SER A 274 6.33 1.37 -2.01
N ALA A 275 5.20 0.94 -1.45
CA ALA A 275 4.88 -0.49 -1.38
C ALA A 275 4.86 -1.17 -2.75
N PRO A 276 4.37 -0.53 -3.84
CA PRO A 276 4.50 -1.09 -5.18
C PRO A 276 5.93 -1.26 -5.66
N ARG A 277 6.81 -0.29 -5.38
CA ARG A 277 8.23 -0.38 -5.70
C ARG A 277 8.90 -1.52 -4.96
N PHE A 278 8.64 -1.64 -3.66
CA PHE A 278 9.18 -2.71 -2.82
C PHE A 278 8.78 -4.10 -3.32
N GLN A 279 7.52 -4.28 -3.73
CA GLN A 279 7.05 -5.55 -4.28
C GLN A 279 7.67 -5.88 -5.64
N ALA A 280 8.06 -4.86 -6.43
CA ALA A 280 8.68 -5.04 -7.73
C ALA A 280 10.19 -5.33 -7.69
N LEU A 281 10.88 -5.04 -6.58
CA LEU A 281 12.31 -5.38 -6.44
C LEU A 281 12.50 -6.88 -6.55
N GLU A 282 13.48 -7.34 -7.30
CA GLU A 282 13.82 -8.78 -7.40
C GLU A 282 14.95 -9.15 -6.43
N ASP A 283 15.89 -8.25 -6.18
CA ASP A 283 17.05 -8.48 -5.32
C ASP A 283 16.66 -8.51 -3.83
N PRO A 284 16.90 -9.64 -3.13
CA PRO A 284 16.70 -9.75 -1.68
C PRO A 284 17.48 -8.71 -0.86
N VAL A 285 18.68 -8.33 -1.29
CA VAL A 285 19.54 -7.36 -0.58
C VAL A 285 18.93 -5.97 -0.62
N GLU A 286 18.42 -5.55 -1.78
CA GLU A 286 17.73 -4.27 -1.92
C GLU A 286 16.44 -4.21 -1.08
N ARG A 287 15.67 -5.30 -1.07
CA ARG A 287 14.47 -5.41 -0.22
C ARG A 287 14.84 -5.25 1.25
N GLU A 288 15.87 -5.93 1.74
CA GLU A 288 16.32 -5.83 3.13
C GLU A 288 16.82 -4.42 3.47
N SER A 289 17.58 -3.79 2.56
CA SER A 289 18.08 -2.42 2.73
C SER A 289 16.93 -1.42 2.89
N LEU A 290 15.85 -1.55 2.12
CA LEU A 290 14.65 -0.73 2.27
C LEU A 290 13.98 -0.94 3.63
N VAL A 291 13.81 -2.19 4.08
CA VAL A 291 13.23 -2.46 5.42
C VAL A 291 14.06 -1.79 6.51
N ARG A 292 15.39 -1.93 6.48
CA ARG A 292 16.29 -1.27 7.45
C ARG A 292 16.24 0.26 7.36
N GLN A 293 16.06 0.82 6.17
CA GLN A 293 15.83 2.26 6.01
C GLN A 293 14.54 2.69 6.72
N PHE A 294 13.47 1.91 6.57
CA PHE A 294 12.20 2.15 7.25
C PHE A 294 12.26 2.04 8.76
N GLU A 295 12.96 1.04 9.29
CA GLU A 295 13.15 0.88 10.74
C GLU A 295 13.84 2.09 11.38
N ARG A 296 14.97 2.52 10.79
CA ARG A 296 15.70 3.73 11.23
C ARG A 296 14.80 4.96 11.21
N GLN A 297 13.95 5.03 10.20
CA GLN A 297 13.02 6.11 9.98
C GLN A 297 11.85 6.15 10.98
N LEU A 298 11.41 5.00 11.49
CA LEU A 298 10.41 4.89 12.57
C LEU A 298 11.00 5.25 13.94
N GLY A 299 12.28 4.94 14.18
CA GLY A 299 13.00 5.30 15.41
C GLY A 299 13.24 6.81 15.55
N ASN A 300 13.56 7.49 14.44
CA ASN A 300 13.81 8.94 14.43
C ASN A 300 12.51 9.76 14.27
N ARG A 301 11.73 9.88 15.36
CA ARG A 301 10.48 10.69 15.39
C ARG A 301 10.70 12.19 15.14
N THR A 302 11.92 12.70 15.30
CA THR A 302 12.27 14.12 15.23
C THR A 302 12.63 14.63 13.83
N ASN A 303 12.99 13.75 12.89
CA ASN A 303 13.41 14.17 11.55
C ASN A 303 12.40 13.72 10.47
N ARG A 304 11.26 14.42 10.44
CA ARG A 304 10.19 14.28 9.42
C ARG A 304 10.42 15.18 8.20
N ILE A 305 11.49 15.97 8.19
CA ILE A 305 11.78 16.95 7.15
C ILE A 305 12.73 16.30 6.15
N GLY A 306 12.19 15.89 5.01
CA GLY A 306 12.94 15.35 3.88
C GLY A 306 12.78 13.84 3.72
N ARG A 307 11.65 13.39 3.17
CA ARG A 307 11.51 11.99 2.72
C ARG A 307 10.77 11.93 1.38
N THR A 308 11.36 11.17 0.48
CA THR A 308 10.75 10.54 -0.71
C THR A 308 9.73 9.45 -0.32
N TRP A 309 9.70 9.06 0.95
CA TRP A 309 8.85 8.01 1.52
C TRP A 309 7.85 8.65 2.50
N ARG A 310 6.59 8.80 2.08
CA ARG A 310 5.53 9.31 2.94
C ARG A 310 5.02 8.19 3.85
N MET A 311 5.51 8.15 5.08
CA MET A 311 4.94 7.32 6.14
C MET A 311 3.77 8.08 6.78
N PRO A 312 2.58 7.48 6.92
CA PRO A 312 1.48 8.11 7.65
C PRO A 312 1.90 8.42 9.10
N ASP A 313 1.33 9.47 9.69
CA ASP A 313 1.58 9.84 11.10
C ASP A 313 1.27 8.70 12.08
N LYS A 314 0.32 7.82 11.70
CA LYS A 314 -0.04 6.58 12.38
C LYS A 314 -0.27 5.50 11.33
N ILE A 315 0.46 4.39 11.42
CA ILE A 315 0.12 3.18 10.67
C ILE A 315 -1.09 2.55 11.37
N ASN A 316 -2.21 2.47 10.65
CA ASN A 316 -3.47 1.97 11.17
C ASN A 316 -3.51 0.43 11.18
N ALA A 317 -4.57 -0.14 11.77
CA ALA A 317 -4.77 -1.59 11.79
C ALA A 317 -5.04 -2.17 10.39
N ASP A 318 -5.53 -1.38 9.44
CA ASP A 318 -5.80 -1.82 8.07
C ASP A 318 -4.51 -2.18 7.31
N ALA A 319 -3.38 -1.56 7.68
CA ALA A 319 -2.07 -1.93 7.15
C ALA A 319 -1.72 -3.41 7.39
N ALA A 320 -2.18 -4.02 8.49
CA ALA A 320 -2.01 -5.46 8.75
C ALA A 320 -2.82 -6.34 7.79
N LYS A 321 -3.87 -5.79 7.18
CA LYS A 321 -4.72 -6.48 6.20
C LYS A 321 -4.31 -6.18 4.76
N SER A 322 -3.50 -5.15 4.53
CA SER A 322 -3.03 -4.74 3.21
C SER A 322 -2.44 -5.90 2.42
N ARG A 323 -2.68 -5.93 1.10
CA ARG A 323 -2.01 -6.87 0.19
C ARG A 323 -0.51 -6.62 0.09
N TRP A 324 -0.06 -5.41 0.38
CA TRP A 324 1.32 -5.02 0.18
C TRP A 324 2.19 -5.47 1.34
N ASP A 325 3.24 -6.23 1.06
CA ASP A 325 4.15 -6.75 2.09
C ASP A 325 4.74 -5.62 2.92
N LEU A 326 5.12 -4.52 2.27
CA LEU A 326 5.70 -3.38 2.95
C LEU A 326 4.74 -2.69 3.94
N ASP A 327 3.44 -2.63 3.64
CA ASP A 327 2.45 -2.06 4.55
C ASP A 327 2.34 -2.91 5.83
N ARG A 328 2.38 -4.24 5.68
CA ARG A 328 2.34 -5.19 6.80
C ARG A 328 3.62 -5.13 7.61
N ILE A 329 4.78 -5.11 6.97
CA ILE A 329 6.09 -4.90 7.62
C ILE A 329 6.08 -3.59 8.40
N ALA A 330 5.64 -2.50 7.78
CA ALA A 330 5.53 -1.19 8.42
C ALA A 330 4.62 -1.26 9.66
N PHE A 331 3.47 -1.95 9.56
CA PHE A 331 2.60 -2.18 10.70
C PHE A 331 3.33 -2.90 11.84
N TYR A 332 4.00 -4.02 11.59
CA TYR A 332 4.68 -4.78 12.64
C TYR A 332 5.81 -3.99 13.30
N LEU A 333 6.63 -3.28 12.51
CA LEU A 333 7.67 -2.39 13.03
C LEU A 333 7.07 -1.28 13.91
N SER A 334 5.92 -0.71 13.50
CA SER A 334 5.24 0.32 14.28
C SER A 334 4.74 -0.20 15.63
N GLN A 335 4.24 -1.43 15.67
CA GLN A 335 3.81 -2.11 16.90
C GLN A 335 5.02 -2.38 17.80
N ASN A 336 6.14 -2.79 17.21
CA ASN A 336 7.38 -3.06 17.94
C ASN A 336 7.97 -1.78 18.55
N ALA A 337 7.76 -0.62 17.91
CA ALA A 337 8.20 0.68 18.43
C ALA A 337 7.30 1.24 19.56
N ARG A 338 6.11 0.68 19.83
CA ARG A 338 5.21 1.16 20.90
C ARG A 338 5.77 0.82 22.28
N ARG A 339 5.53 1.66 23.30
CA ARG A 339 5.89 1.34 24.70
C ARG A 339 5.09 0.16 25.25
N GLN A 340 3.78 0.15 24.99
CA GLN A 340 2.90 -0.94 25.39
C GLN A 340 3.19 -2.18 24.55
N ARG A 341 3.31 -3.33 25.21
CA ARG A 341 3.51 -4.61 24.54
C ARG A 341 2.20 -5.09 23.90
N PRO A 342 2.24 -5.70 22.71
CA PRO A 342 1.05 -6.34 22.14
C PRO A 342 0.63 -7.54 23.01
N SER A 343 -0.67 -7.84 23.02
CA SER A 343 -1.16 -9.06 23.67
C SER A 343 -0.74 -10.30 22.88
N LEU A 344 -0.66 -11.44 23.57
CA LEU A 344 -0.36 -12.72 22.93
C LEU A 344 -1.42 -13.07 21.88
N GLU A 345 -2.71 -12.90 22.22
CA GLU A 345 -3.84 -13.07 21.31
C GLU A 345 -3.69 -12.29 20.00
N ALA A 346 -3.40 -10.99 20.08
CA ALA A 346 -3.27 -10.16 18.89
C ALA A 346 -2.10 -10.62 18.02
N THR A 347 -0.98 -10.97 18.66
CA THR A 347 0.23 -11.39 17.95
C THR A 347 0.08 -12.73 17.27
N VAL A 348 -0.54 -13.71 17.94
CA VAL A 348 -0.87 -15.01 17.35
C VAL A 348 -1.88 -14.86 16.22
N GLY A 349 -2.87 -13.97 16.39
CA GLY A 349 -3.81 -13.62 15.32
C GLY A 349 -3.11 -13.08 14.07
N TRP A 350 -2.15 -12.16 14.21
CA TRP A 350 -1.36 -11.67 13.08
C TRP A 350 -0.48 -12.75 12.46
N LEU A 351 0.17 -13.58 13.28
CA LEU A 351 1.00 -14.69 12.80
C LEU A 351 0.19 -15.68 11.96
N ARG A 352 -1.03 -16.03 12.42
CA ARG A 352 -1.95 -16.91 11.68
C ARG A 352 -2.35 -16.30 10.33
N MET A 353 -2.65 -15.00 10.29
CA MET A 353 -3.01 -14.31 9.05
C MET A 353 -1.86 -14.33 8.05
N GLU A 354 -0.64 -14.02 8.48
CA GLU A 354 0.54 -14.06 7.59
C GLU A 354 0.89 -15.48 7.14
N TRP A 355 0.78 -16.45 8.04
CA TRP A 355 0.99 -17.85 7.68
C TRP A 355 0.01 -18.30 6.59
N THR A 356 -1.27 -17.95 6.72
CA THR A 356 -2.30 -18.27 5.73
C THR A 356 -1.95 -17.71 4.34
N ARG A 357 -1.37 -16.50 4.27
CA ARG A 357 -0.94 -15.88 3.01
C ARG A 357 0.22 -16.64 2.36
N VAL A 358 1.26 -16.94 3.15
CA VAL A 358 2.46 -17.62 2.66
C VAL A 358 2.18 -19.09 2.33
N ALA A 359 1.27 -19.74 3.06
CA ALA A 359 0.83 -21.09 2.75
C ALA A 359 0.07 -21.17 1.41
N ALA A 360 -0.69 -20.13 1.07
CA ALA A 360 -1.40 -20.03 -0.20
C ALA A 360 -0.48 -19.71 -1.39
N ASP A 361 0.56 -18.91 -1.18
CA ASP A 361 1.57 -18.56 -2.19
C ASP A 361 2.99 -18.74 -1.64
N ARG A 362 3.58 -19.91 -1.92
CA ARG A 362 4.93 -20.28 -1.44
C ARG A 362 6.06 -19.44 -2.05
N VAL A 363 5.77 -18.59 -3.04
CA VAL A 363 6.73 -17.66 -3.67
C VAL A 363 6.66 -16.27 -3.00
N ALA A 364 5.68 -16.04 -2.14
CA ALA A 364 5.52 -14.77 -1.42
C ALA A 364 6.72 -14.45 -0.50
N SER A 365 6.93 -13.16 -0.23
CA SER A 365 7.98 -12.73 0.68
C SER A 365 7.71 -13.23 2.10
N HIS A 366 8.74 -13.76 2.76
CA HIS A 366 8.69 -14.15 4.17
C HIS A 366 9.02 -13.00 5.12
N LEU A 367 9.36 -11.80 4.62
CA LEU A 367 9.72 -10.64 5.44
C LEU A 367 8.61 -10.21 6.42
N PRO A 368 7.31 -10.19 6.05
CA PRO A 368 6.23 -9.92 7.01
C PRO A 368 6.19 -10.90 8.18
N LEU A 369 6.45 -12.20 7.94
CA LEU A 369 6.50 -13.22 8.99
C LEU A 369 7.61 -12.92 10.00
N ILE A 370 8.80 -12.52 9.55
CA ILE A 370 9.90 -12.14 10.45
C ILE A 370 9.46 -11.04 11.42
N GLY A 371 8.75 -10.02 10.93
CA GLY A 371 8.17 -8.96 11.76
C GLY A 371 7.16 -9.48 12.79
N CYS A 372 6.30 -10.44 12.43
CA CYS A 372 5.41 -11.10 13.39
C CYS A 372 6.16 -11.88 14.47
N LEU A 373 7.23 -12.60 14.08
CA LEU A 373 8.05 -13.38 15.03
C LEU A 373 8.71 -12.47 16.08
N GLU A 374 9.16 -11.27 15.71
CA GLU A 374 9.68 -10.28 16.66
C GLU A 374 8.63 -9.78 17.65
N LEU A 375 7.41 -9.52 17.17
CA LEU A 375 6.31 -9.15 18.06
C LEU A 375 5.96 -10.28 19.02
N LEU A 376 5.97 -11.53 18.55
CA LEU A 376 5.67 -12.69 19.39
C LEU A 376 6.70 -12.84 20.50
N GLU A 377 7.98 -12.72 20.15
CA GLU A 377 9.08 -12.72 21.09
C GLU A 377 8.91 -11.67 22.21
N ARG A 378 8.49 -10.45 21.82
CA ARG A 378 8.27 -9.34 22.75
C ARG A 378 7.03 -9.54 23.62
N ALA A 379 5.97 -10.12 23.06
CA ALA A 379 4.76 -10.49 23.80
C ALA A 379 5.06 -11.53 24.89
N MET A 380 5.93 -12.51 24.59
CA MET A 380 6.35 -13.55 25.54
C MET A 380 7.30 -13.05 26.65
N ALA A 381 7.98 -11.92 26.46
CA ALA A 381 9.02 -11.47 27.41
C ALA A 381 8.49 -10.74 28.68
N GLY A 382 7.18 -10.73 28.95
CA GLY A 382 6.54 -9.84 29.95
C GLY A 382 6.42 -10.45 31.35
N PRO A 383 6.41 -9.64 32.44
CA PRO A 383 6.11 -10.16 33.77
C PRO A 383 4.66 -10.66 33.81
N HIS A 384 4.47 -11.95 34.11
CA HIS A 384 3.16 -12.53 34.32
C HIS A 384 2.51 -11.87 35.55
N GLY A 385 1.53 -10.99 35.30
CA GLY A 385 0.72 -10.40 36.37
C GLY A 385 -0.02 -11.47 37.16
N LYS A 386 -0.40 -11.16 38.41
CA LYS A 386 -1.04 -12.09 39.36
C LYS A 386 -2.06 -13.03 38.71
N LYS A 387 -1.85 -14.33 39.00
CA LYS A 387 -2.60 -15.50 38.51
C LYS A 387 -4.12 -15.32 38.63
N ASN A 388 -4.81 -15.46 37.52
CA ASN A 388 -6.27 -15.52 37.43
C ASN A 388 -6.61 -16.69 36.49
N GLU A 389 -7.26 -17.75 36.98
CA GLU A 389 -7.41 -19.05 36.27
C GLU A 389 -8.06 -18.93 34.88
N LYS A 390 -9.05 -18.04 34.70
CA LYS A 390 -9.67 -17.80 33.38
C LYS A 390 -8.74 -17.12 32.36
N GLN A 391 -7.71 -16.41 32.83
CA GLN A 391 -6.72 -15.75 31.98
C GLN A 391 -5.59 -16.70 31.58
N ASP A 392 -5.34 -17.75 32.38
CA ASP A 392 -4.35 -18.80 32.10
C ASP A 392 -4.79 -19.75 30.98
N ASP A 393 -6.06 -20.18 30.95
CA ASP A 393 -6.57 -21.08 29.88
C ASP A 393 -6.50 -20.42 28.48
N GLY A 394 -6.83 -19.13 28.40
CA GLY A 394 -6.72 -18.35 27.17
C GLY A 394 -5.27 -18.20 26.71
N GLN A 395 -4.34 -17.91 27.63
CA GLN A 395 -2.92 -17.80 27.31
C GLN A 395 -2.33 -19.14 26.87
N ALA A 396 -2.63 -20.23 27.58
CA ALA A 396 -2.18 -21.58 27.22
C ALA A 396 -2.62 -21.97 25.81
N ARG A 397 -3.87 -21.67 25.44
CA ARG A 397 -4.40 -21.90 24.09
C ARG A 397 -3.60 -21.14 23.03
N TYR A 398 -3.33 -19.85 23.24
CA TYR A 398 -2.56 -19.05 22.27
C TYR A 398 -1.09 -19.47 22.19
N LEU A 399 -0.47 -19.92 23.29
CA LEU A 399 0.90 -20.45 23.29
C LEU A 399 0.98 -21.78 22.52
N ALA A 400 0.01 -22.68 22.72
CA ALA A 400 -0.07 -23.95 21.99
C ALA A 400 -0.23 -23.71 20.49
N GLU A 401 -1.11 -22.79 20.10
CA GLU A 401 -1.29 -22.42 18.71
C GLU A 401 -0.03 -21.78 18.11
N ALA A 402 0.62 -20.87 18.85
CA ALA A 402 1.89 -20.27 18.43
C ALA A 402 2.96 -21.35 18.18
N ALA A 403 3.06 -22.37 19.04
CA ALA A 403 4.01 -23.46 18.88
C ALA A 403 3.76 -24.24 17.58
N THR A 404 2.50 -24.57 17.26
CA THR A 404 2.15 -25.24 16.00
C THR A 404 2.52 -24.39 14.79
N LEU A 405 2.15 -23.11 14.77
CA LEU A 405 2.49 -22.20 13.67
C LEU A 405 4.01 -22.05 13.49
N LEU A 406 4.77 -21.97 14.58
CA LEU A 406 6.23 -21.84 14.53
C LEU A 406 6.91 -23.10 13.96
N GLN A 407 6.40 -24.29 14.26
CA GLN A 407 6.90 -25.54 13.68
C GLN A 407 6.68 -25.56 12.16
N GLU A 408 5.50 -25.14 11.70
CA GLU A 408 5.18 -25.07 10.28
C GLU A 408 6.03 -24.01 9.55
N ILE A 409 6.22 -22.83 10.16
CA ILE A 409 7.08 -21.76 9.63
C ILE A 409 8.55 -22.19 9.56
N SER A 410 9.04 -22.90 10.58
CA SER A 410 10.39 -23.47 10.60
C SER A 410 10.60 -24.46 9.45
N ALA A 411 9.64 -25.36 9.25
CA ALA A 411 9.67 -26.33 8.15
C ALA A 411 9.69 -25.63 6.78
N LEU A 412 8.91 -24.56 6.60
CA LEU A 412 8.94 -23.75 5.39
C LEU A 412 10.31 -23.12 5.16
N GLY A 413 10.90 -22.52 6.20
CA GLY A 413 12.23 -21.90 6.11
C GLY A 413 13.30 -22.91 5.68
N LYS A 414 13.30 -24.11 6.27
CA LYS A 414 14.21 -25.22 5.92
C LYS A 414 13.99 -25.75 4.51
N TYR A 415 12.74 -25.82 4.05
CA TYR A 415 12.43 -26.21 2.67
C TYR A 415 12.98 -25.21 1.65
N ALA A 416 12.88 -23.90 1.93
CA ALA A 416 13.44 -22.86 1.07
C ALA A 416 14.98 -22.94 0.98
N GLU A 417 15.67 -23.24 2.08
CA GLU A 417 17.13 -23.48 2.10
C GLU A 417 17.55 -24.63 1.15
N GLY A 418 16.77 -25.71 1.14
CA GLY A 418 17.01 -26.88 0.30
C GLY A 418 16.95 -26.61 -1.21
N GLN A 419 16.29 -25.52 -1.64
CA GLN A 419 16.20 -25.13 -3.05
C GLN A 419 17.29 -24.13 -3.49
N THR A 420 17.86 -23.35 -2.57
CA THR A 420 18.87 -22.31 -2.90
C THR A 420 20.32 -22.81 -2.83
N GLY A 421 20.54 -24.09 -2.53
CA GLY A 421 21.87 -24.69 -2.34
C GLY A 421 22.45 -24.40 -0.94
N PRO A 422 23.60 -25.03 -0.58
CA PRO A 422 24.10 -25.08 0.80
C PRO A 422 24.82 -23.79 1.25
N SER A 423 24.19 -22.64 1.07
CA SER A 423 24.77 -21.34 1.42
C SER A 423 23.81 -20.57 2.32
N LYS A 424 24.04 -20.72 3.63
CA LYS A 424 23.45 -20.05 4.80
C LYS A 424 22.04 -20.51 5.23
N PRO A 425 21.84 -20.74 6.54
CA PRO A 425 20.53 -21.05 7.10
C PRO A 425 19.55 -19.88 6.95
N SER A 426 18.28 -20.19 6.74
CA SER A 426 17.19 -19.25 6.56
C SER A 426 16.99 -18.45 7.85
N PRO A 427 17.04 -17.10 7.79
CA PRO A 427 16.74 -16.26 8.93
C PRO A 427 15.36 -16.56 9.53
N LEU A 428 14.40 -16.98 8.69
CA LEU A 428 13.06 -17.38 9.12
C LEU A 428 13.10 -18.66 9.95
N ALA A 429 13.82 -19.70 9.49
CA ALA A 429 13.93 -20.97 10.21
C ALA A 429 14.64 -20.79 11.56
N ILE A 430 15.77 -20.10 11.56
CA ILE A 430 16.55 -19.81 12.78
C ILE A 430 15.67 -19.11 13.82
N LYS A 431 14.93 -18.08 13.40
CA LYS A 431 14.11 -17.28 14.30
C LYS A 431 12.90 -18.05 14.81
N ALA A 432 12.28 -18.89 13.97
CA ALA A 432 11.17 -19.74 14.37
C ALA A 432 11.62 -20.80 15.38
N ASP A 433 12.72 -21.51 15.11
CA ASP A 433 13.28 -22.54 16.00
C ASP A 433 13.64 -21.96 17.37
N ALA A 434 14.30 -20.79 17.41
CA ALA A 434 14.63 -20.12 18.66
C ALA A 434 13.39 -19.76 19.51
N LEU A 435 12.25 -19.48 18.88
CA LEU A 435 10.99 -19.19 19.57
C LEU A 435 10.30 -20.48 20.05
N VAL A 436 10.38 -21.58 19.29
CA VAL A 436 9.92 -22.92 19.74
C VAL A 436 10.68 -23.32 21.01
N ASP A 437 12.01 -23.27 20.99
CA ASP A 437 12.86 -23.59 22.15
C ASP A 437 12.53 -22.73 23.37
N ARG A 438 12.12 -21.49 23.13
CA ARG A 438 11.71 -20.57 24.20
C ARG A 438 10.35 -20.97 24.77
N LEU A 439 9.37 -21.29 23.92
CA LEU A 439 8.05 -21.79 24.33
C LEU A 439 8.14 -23.09 25.13
N GLU A 440 8.98 -24.03 24.72
CA GLU A 440 9.18 -25.29 25.44
C GLU A 440 9.78 -25.07 26.83
N ARG A 441 10.74 -24.13 26.95
CA ARG A 441 11.30 -23.73 28.24
C ARG A 441 10.27 -23.05 29.14
N PHE A 442 9.37 -22.24 28.57
CA PHE A 442 8.23 -21.66 29.31
C PHE A 442 7.27 -22.74 29.83
N GLY A 443 6.92 -23.73 29.01
CA GLY A 443 6.04 -24.84 29.43
C GLY A 443 6.62 -25.67 30.58
N ARG A 444 7.95 -25.85 30.63
CA ARG A 444 8.64 -26.57 31.71
C ARG A 444 8.73 -25.80 33.03
N GLN A 445 8.67 -24.46 33.02
CA GLN A 445 8.69 -23.64 34.24
C GLN A 445 7.32 -23.49 34.93
N GLY A 446 6.22 -23.80 34.23
CA GLY A 446 4.85 -23.71 34.75
C GLY A 446 4.22 -25.05 35.17
N SER A 447 4.86 -26.19 34.90
CA SER A 447 4.32 -27.52 35.18
C SER A 447 5.07 -28.20 36.32
N ALA A 448 4.43 -28.33 37.49
CA ALA A 448 4.65 -29.53 38.31
C ALA A 448 4.21 -30.76 37.49
N PRO A 449 4.85 -31.93 37.62
CA PRO A 449 4.78 -32.97 36.62
C PRO A 449 3.37 -33.57 36.57
N ALA A 450 2.61 -33.21 35.54
CA ALA A 450 1.37 -33.90 35.18
C ALA A 450 1.69 -34.89 34.05
N ALA A 451 1.25 -36.12 34.25
CA ALA A 451 1.58 -37.30 33.48
C ALA A 451 1.49 -37.12 31.96
N ALA A 452 2.50 -37.66 31.27
CA ALA A 452 2.55 -37.76 29.82
C ALA A 452 1.31 -38.48 29.27
N VAL A 453 0.60 -37.81 28.36
CA VAL A 453 -0.34 -38.46 27.42
C VAL A 453 0.35 -38.43 26.05
N PRO A 454 0.56 -39.57 25.38
CA PRO A 454 1.25 -39.59 24.10
C PRO A 454 0.32 -39.06 23.00
N LEU A 455 0.78 -38.03 22.28
CA LEU A 455 0.19 -37.58 21.01
C LEU A 455 0.36 -38.69 19.96
N ARG A 456 -0.76 -39.25 19.50
CA ARG A 456 -0.80 -40.14 18.33
C ARG A 456 -0.39 -39.36 17.08
N ALA A 457 0.60 -39.88 16.37
CA ALA A 457 0.96 -39.46 15.03
C ALA A 457 -0.22 -39.67 14.07
N ALA A 458 -0.73 -38.60 13.48
CA ALA A 458 -1.59 -38.66 12.31
C ALA A 458 -0.68 -38.64 11.07
N THR A 459 -0.36 -39.82 10.56
CA THR A 459 0.33 -40.01 9.29
C THR A 459 -0.61 -39.56 8.17
N VAL A 460 -0.35 -38.40 7.56
CA VAL A 460 -1.01 -37.99 6.32
C VAL A 460 -0.46 -38.87 5.19
N GLY A 461 -1.29 -39.79 4.70
CA GLY A 461 -0.97 -40.71 3.63
C GLY A 461 -0.73 -39.99 2.30
N ALA A 462 0.46 -40.19 1.74
CA ALA A 462 0.74 -39.96 0.34
C ALA A 462 -0.10 -40.93 -0.51
N ARG A 463 -0.93 -40.40 -1.41
CA ARG A 463 -1.47 -41.15 -2.54
C ARG A 463 -0.42 -41.17 -3.64
N THR A 464 0.30 -42.28 -3.76
CA THR A 464 0.97 -42.70 -4.98
C THR A 464 0.18 -43.87 -5.56
N GLU A 465 -0.16 -43.77 -6.84
CA GLU A 465 -0.80 -44.84 -7.61
C GLU A 465 0.10 -46.09 -7.69
N PRO A 466 -0.45 -47.32 -7.71
CA PRO A 466 0.34 -48.54 -7.72
C PRO A 466 0.61 -49.00 -9.16
N GLY A 467 1.89 -49.14 -9.50
CA GLY A 467 2.36 -49.90 -10.65
C GLY A 467 2.91 -51.27 -10.23
N ALA A 468 2.62 -52.27 -11.07
CA ALA A 468 3.29 -53.56 -11.24
C ALA A 468 2.88 -54.74 -10.33
N GLY A 469 1.89 -55.52 -10.81
CA GLY A 469 1.73 -56.93 -10.49
C GLY A 469 2.55 -57.80 -11.44
N LYS A 470 3.41 -58.64 -10.86
CA LYS A 470 4.39 -59.52 -11.48
C LYS A 470 3.78 -60.57 -12.43
N GLN A 471 4.48 -60.79 -13.53
CA GLN A 471 4.44 -62.01 -14.34
C GLN A 471 4.75 -63.24 -13.46
N ALA A 472 3.83 -64.19 -13.46
CA ALA A 472 4.06 -65.56 -13.04
C ALA A 472 4.19 -66.43 -14.30
N GLN A 473 5.36 -67.03 -14.42
CA GLN A 473 5.76 -67.99 -15.44
C GLN A 473 5.12 -69.34 -15.09
N VAL A 474 4.25 -69.86 -15.97
CA VAL A 474 3.83 -71.26 -15.97
C VAL A 474 4.16 -71.84 -17.34
N ASP A 475 5.12 -72.75 -17.31
CA ASP A 475 5.46 -73.70 -18.37
C ASP A 475 4.25 -74.61 -18.64
N ASP A 476 3.80 -74.75 -19.89
CA ASP A 476 3.43 -76.06 -20.39
C ASP A 476 3.60 -76.18 -21.92
N ARG A 477 4.05 -77.38 -22.29
CA ARG A 477 4.50 -77.84 -23.61
C ARG A 477 3.32 -78.30 -24.47
N ARG A 478 3.64 -78.46 -25.77
CA ARG A 478 2.89 -79.19 -26.83
C ARG A 478 1.75 -78.34 -27.42
N HIS A 479 1.58 -78.20 -28.74
CA HIS A 479 1.88 -79.08 -29.87
C HIS A 479 2.21 -78.29 -31.13
#